data_AF-A0A0F8ZKK9-F1
#
_entry.id   AF-A0A0F8ZKK9-F1
#
_cell.length_a   1.000
_cell.length_b   1.000
_cell.length_c   1.000
_cell.angle_alpha   90.00
_cell.angle_beta   90.00
_cell.angle_gamma   90.00
#
_symmetry.space_group_name_H-M   'P 1'
#
loop_
_entity.id
_entity.type
_entity.pdbx_description
1 polymer ?
#
loop_
_entity_poly.entity_id
_entity_poly.type
_entity_poly.pdbx_seq_one_letter_code
_entity_poly.pdbx_strand_id
1 'polypeptide(L)'
;MVDGSGRVLGDDIGFSRAEEGLEVVLERIEESLDAALGKAGVKREGLAGLGIASPGAVDVVRGIVPDAPQLPGWQDVPLARLLGERFGLPTLLENDASAAALGEHRFGAGRGSRHMLYITVSTGVGGGIIIDGELYRGKSGAAGEMGHVIIDMNGPACGCGARGCL
;
A
#
# COMPACT_ATOMS: atom_id res chain seq x y z
N MET A 1 1.41 5.37 13.35
CA MET A 1 0.21 5.31 14.21
C MET A 1 -0.61 6.58 14.01
N VAL A 2 -1.89 6.40 13.68
CA VAL A 2 -2.83 7.49 13.41
C VAL A 2 -4.09 7.32 14.24
N ASP A 3 -4.74 8.42 14.61
CA ASP A 3 -6.06 8.39 15.22
C ASP A 3 -7.19 8.38 14.18
N GLY A 4 -8.45 8.29 14.65
CA GLY A 4 -9.63 8.27 13.78
C GLY A 4 -9.87 9.55 12.97
N SER A 5 -9.19 10.65 13.30
CA SER A 5 -9.22 11.91 12.55
C SER A 5 -8.15 11.99 11.46
N GLY A 6 -7.26 10.98 11.37
CA GLY A 6 -6.13 10.95 10.44
C GLY A 6 -4.87 11.67 10.98
N ARG A 7 -4.87 12.11 12.25
CA ARG A 7 -3.70 12.75 12.85
C ARG A 7 -2.64 11.68 13.16
N VAL A 8 -1.40 11.93 12.74
CA VAL A 8 -0.25 11.11 13.12
C VAL A 8 0.12 11.37 14.58
N LEU A 9 0.12 10.33 15.40
CA LEU A 9 0.51 10.39 16.81
C LEU A 9 1.93 9.85 17.06
N GLY A 10 2.42 9.01 16.16
CA GLY A 10 3.79 8.51 16.18
C GLY A 10 4.10 7.77 14.89
N ASP A 11 5.31 7.94 14.38
CA ASP A 11 5.80 7.35 13.15
C ASP A 11 7.19 6.75 13.35
N ASP A 12 7.58 5.84 12.47
CA ASP A 12 8.97 5.41 12.36
C ASP A 12 9.29 5.15 10.88
N ILE A 13 10.54 5.38 10.51
CA ILE A 13 11.01 5.23 9.14
C ILE A 13 12.36 4.52 9.19
N GLY A 14 12.49 3.46 8.42
CA GLY A 14 13.74 2.71 8.29
C GLY A 14 13.80 1.91 7.00
N PHE A 15 14.97 1.35 6.74
CA PHE A 15 15.15 0.46 5.59
C PHE A 15 14.42 -0.87 5.82
N SER A 16 13.81 -1.38 4.73
CA SER A 16 13.11 -2.67 4.73
C SER A 16 14.06 -3.86 4.79
N ARG A 17 15.28 -3.73 4.24
CA ARG A 17 16.24 -4.82 4.07
C ARG A 17 15.64 -6.01 3.32
N ALA A 18 14.86 -5.71 2.27
CA ALA A 18 14.12 -6.72 1.53
C ALA A 18 15.00 -7.80 0.89
N GLU A 19 16.25 -7.45 0.59
CA GLU A 19 17.30 -8.36 0.12
C GLU A 19 17.69 -9.45 1.14
N GLU A 20 17.44 -9.22 2.42
CA GLU A 20 17.70 -10.17 3.51
C GLU A 20 16.54 -11.18 3.68
N GLY A 21 15.43 -11.01 2.96
CA GLY A 21 14.31 -11.95 2.87
C GLY A 21 13.06 -11.56 3.65
N LEU A 22 11.97 -12.29 3.41
CA LEU A 22 10.63 -12.00 3.96
C LEU A 22 10.61 -11.86 5.49
N GLU A 23 11.22 -12.80 6.21
CA GLU A 23 11.17 -12.81 7.68
C GLU A 23 11.82 -11.54 8.27
N VAL A 24 12.96 -11.11 7.71
CA VAL A 24 13.62 -9.86 8.12
C VAL A 24 12.71 -8.66 7.88
N VAL A 25 11.99 -8.61 6.76
CA VAL A 25 11.02 -7.53 6.50
C VAL A 25 9.90 -7.54 7.55
N LEU A 26 9.38 -8.70 7.92
CA LEU A 26 8.32 -8.80 8.95
C LEU A 26 8.83 -8.33 10.32
N GLU A 27 10.02 -8.76 10.73
CA GLU A 27 10.66 -8.30 11.98
C GLU A 27 10.86 -6.78 11.97
N ARG A 28 11.33 -6.20 10.86
CA ARG A 28 11.51 -4.75 10.71
C ARG A 28 10.19 -3.98 10.81
N ILE A 29 9.08 -4.55 10.31
CA ILE A 29 7.74 -3.97 10.46
C ILE A 29 7.31 -4.01 11.94
N GLU A 30 7.56 -5.11 12.65
CA GLU A 30 7.30 -5.24 14.09
C GLU A 30 8.06 -4.19 14.90
N GLU A 31 9.37 -4.06 14.67
CA GLU A 31 10.22 -3.05 15.31
C GLU A 31 9.72 -1.61 15.06
N SER A 32 9.36 -1.31 13.80
CA SER A 32 8.87 0.01 13.41
C SER A 32 7.52 0.32 14.06
N LEU A 33 6.63 -0.68 14.19
CA LEU A 33 5.35 -0.53 14.87
C LEU A 33 5.55 -0.22 16.37
N ASP A 34 6.43 -0.95 17.05
CA ASP A 34 6.73 -0.73 18.46
C ASP A 34 7.35 0.66 18.69
N ALA A 35 8.24 1.10 17.81
CA ALA A 35 8.80 2.45 17.86
C ALA A 35 7.72 3.53 17.69
N ALA A 36 6.81 3.36 16.73
CA ALA A 36 5.71 4.29 16.49
C ALA A 36 4.71 4.33 17.67
N LEU A 37 4.42 3.18 18.29
CA LEU A 37 3.59 3.08 19.49
C LEU A 37 4.24 3.77 20.69
N GLY A 38 5.55 3.56 20.88
CA GLY A 38 6.33 4.21 21.94
C GLY A 38 6.30 5.74 21.83
N LYS A 39 6.50 6.29 20.61
CA LYS A 39 6.40 7.74 20.35
C LYS A 39 4.99 8.28 20.59
N ALA A 40 3.96 7.49 20.28
CA ALA A 40 2.57 7.87 20.50
C ALA A 40 2.10 7.73 21.96
N GLY A 41 2.86 7.03 22.82
CA GLY A 41 2.45 6.73 24.19
C GLY A 41 1.24 5.80 24.29
N VAL A 42 1.02 4.96 23.27
CA VAL A 42 -0.12 4.04 23.20
C VAL A 42 0.34 2.59 23.29
N LYS A 43 -0.45 1.77 23.99
CA LYS A 43 -0.20 0.34 24.10
C LYS A 43 -0.84 -0.42 22.94
N ARG A 44 -0.32 -1.61 22.62
CA ARG A 44 -0.82 -2.47 21.53
C ARG A 44 -2.33 -2.75 21.65
N GLU A 45 -2.85 -2.91 22.86
CA GLU A 45 -4.29 -3.17 23.10
C GLU A 45 -5.20 -1.98 22.72
N GLY A 46 -4.62 -0.79 22.53
CA GLY A 46 -5.34 0.40 22.06
C GLY A 46 -5.46 0.48 20.54
N LEU A 47 -4.89 -0.46 19.79
CA LEU A 47 -4.97 -0.48 18.34
C LEU A 47 -6.27 -1.14 17.86
N ALA A 48 -6.96 -0.44 16.96
CA ALA A 48 -8.18 -0.98 16.32
C ALA A 48 -7.88 -1.93 15.14
N GLY A 49 -6.69 -1.82 14.54
CA GLY A 49 -6.29 -2.61 13.38
C GLY A 49 -5.01 -2.09 12.74
N LEU A 50 -4.54 -2.81 11.72
CA LEU A 50 -3.36 -2.49 10.91
C LEU A 50 -3.77 -2.29 9.45
N GLY A 51 -3.33 -1.17 8.85
CA GLY A 51 -3.45 -0.94 7.41
C GLY A 51 -2.06 -0.98 6.78
N ILE A 52 -1.91 -1.74 5.71
CA ILE A 52 -0.64 -1.90 4.99
C ILE A 52 -0.82 -1.36 3.58
N ALA A 53 0.04 -0.43 3.20
CA ALA A 53 0.21 0.01 1.82
C ALA A 53 1.48 -0.67 1.27
N SER A 54 1.35 -1.44 0.20
CA SER A 54 2.47 -2.17 -0.40
C SER A 54 2.71 -1.73 -1.85
N PRO A 55 3.96 -1.66 -2.32
CA PRO A 55 4.25 -1.33 -3.71
C PRO A 55 3.82 -2.45 -4.65
N GLY A 56 3.41 -2.06 -5.85
CA GLY A 56 3.05 -2.98 -6.92
C GLY A 56 1.64 -3.56 -6.77
N ALA A 57 1.36 -4.60 -7.57
CA ALA A 57 0.06 -5.24 -7.59
C ALA A 57 -0.17 -6.03 -6.29
N VAL A 58 -1.36 -5.88 -5.70
CA VAL A 58 -1.77 -6.65 -4.52
C VAL A 58 -3.14 -7.30 -4.75
N ASP A 59 -3.32 -8.48 -4.19
CA ASP A 59 -4.65 -9.07 -4.07
C ASP A 59 -5.27 -8.62 -2.74
N VAL A 60 -6.00 -7.51 -2.80
CA VAL A 60 -6.69 -6.89 -1.66
C VAL A 60 -7.74 -7.80 -1.01
N VAL A 61 -8.33 -8.73 -1.77
CA VAL A 61 -9.39 -9.63 -1.27
C VAL A 61 -8.78 -10.74 -0.43
N ARG A 62 -7.67 -11.33 -0.92
CA ARG A 62 -6.94 -12.38 -0.20
C ARG A 62 -5.90 -11.83 0.78
N GLY A 63 -5.57 -10.55 0.71
CA GLY A 63 -4.51 -9.92 1.50
C GLY A 63 -3.12 -10.43 1.13
N ILE A 64 -2.90 -10.69 -0.16
CA ILE A 64 -1.68 -11.31 -0.70
C ILE A 64 -0.89 -10.30 -1.55
N VAL A 65 0.43 -10.34 -1.45
CA VAL A 65 1.36 -9.74 -2.41
C VAL A 65 1.82 -10.84 -3.38
N PRO A 66 1.27 -10.90 -4.62
CA PRO A 66 1.51 -12.03 -5.53
C PRO A 66 2.95 -12.09 -6.02
N ASP A 67 3.44 -10.96 -6.53
CA ASP A 67 4.81 -10.77 -6.95
C ASP A 67 5.14 -9.28 -6.83
N ALA A 68 6.29 -8.96 -6.26
CA ALA A 68 6.72 -7.59 -6.02
C ALA A 68 8.19 -7.47 -6.44
N PRO A 69 8.49 -6.84 -7.59
CA PRO A 69 9.86 -6.69 -8.07
C PRO A 69 10.77 -5.95 -7.08
N GLN A 70 10.20 -5.11 -6.22
CA GLN A 70 10.91 -4.37 -5.17
C GLN A 70 11.17 -5.20 -3.90
N LEU A 71 10.59 -6.40 -3.78
CA LEU A 71 10.69 -7.29 -2.62
C LEU A 71 11.20 -8.67 -3.07
N PRO A 72 12.52 -8.85 -3.22
CA PRO A 72 13.10 -10.07 -3.77
C PRO A 72 12.68 -11.33 -3.01
N GLY A 73 12.34 -12.39 -3.74
CA GLY A 73 11.96 -13.68 -3.17
C GLY A 73 10.53 -13.77 -2.63
N TRP A 74 9.74 -12.70 -2.73
CA TRP A 74 8.32 -12.74 -2.40
C TRP A 74 7.53 -13.39 -3.52
N GLN A 75 6.74 -14.42 -3.20
CA GLN A 75 5.83 -15.09 -4.12
C GLN A 75 4.56 -15.48 -3.34
N ASP A 76 3.42 -14.96 -3.77
CA ASP A 76 2.10 -15.16 -3.14
C ASP A 76 2.12 -15.01 -1.60
N VAL A 77 2.82 -13.97 -1.11
CA VAL A 77 3.00 -13.75 0.33
C VAL A 77 1.68 -13.27 0.96
N PRO A 78 1.07 -14.01 1.92
CA PRO A 78 -0.17 -13.63 2.58
C PRO A 78 0.09 -12.59 3.68
N LEU A 79 0.60 -11.42 3.28
CA LEU A 79 1.13 -10.39 4.17
C LEU A 79 0.14 -9.93 5.24
N ALA A 80 -1.12 -9.72 4.86
CA ALA A 80 -2.16 -9.30 5.80
C ALA A 80 -2.38 -10.34 6.90
N ARG A 81 -2.41 -11.63 6.54
CA ARG A 81 -2.56 -12.74 7.49
C ARG A 81 -1.33 -12.84 8.39
N LEU A 82 -0.12 -12.83 7.83
CA LEU A 82 1.12 -12.97 8.59
C LEU A 82 1.24 -11.89 9.67
N LEU A 83 1.01 -10.62 9.30
CA LEU A 83 1.09 -9.52 10.26
C LEU A 83 -0.12 -9.49 11.20
N GLY A 84 -1.32 -9.83 10.72
CA GLY A 84 -2.51 -9.97 11.58
C GLY A 84 -2.34 -11.02 12.68
N GLU A 85 -1.75 -12.18 12.36
CA GLU A 85 -1.43 -13.23 13.33
C GLU A 85 -0.36 -12.79 14.33
N ARG A 86 0.70 -12.12 13.86
CA ARG A 86 1.80 -11.61 14.70
C ARG A 86 1.34 -10.56 15.71
N PHE A 87 0.46 -9.66 15.30
CA PHE A 87 -0.01 -8.56 16.16
C PHE A 87 -1.34 -8.83 16.87
N GLY A 88 -2.07 -9.88 16.48
CA GLY A 88 -3.43 -10.15 16.98
C GLY A 88 -4.43 -9.07 16.57
N LEU A 89 -4.25 -8.46 15.40
CA LEU A 89 -5.05 -7.33 14.92
C LEU A 89 -5.74 -7.64 13.58
N PRO A 90 -6.94 -7.08 13.33
CA PRO A 90 -7.48 -7.01 11.99
C PRO A 90 -6.52 -6.26 11.08
N THR A 91 -6.10 -6.89 9.99
CA THR A 91 -5.10 -6.34 9.08
C THR A 91 -5.66 -6.28 7.67
N LEU A 92 -5.55 -5.11 7.03
CA LEU A 92 -5.92 -4.88 5.64
C LEU A 92 -4.68 -4.53 4.81
N LEU A 93 -4.67 -5.00 3.56
CA LEU A 93 -3.65 -4.71 2.57
C LEU A 93 -4.25 -3.91 1.42
N GLU A 94 -3.53 -2.89 0.98
CA GLU A 94 -3.88 -2.07 -0.17
C GLU A 94 -2.64 -1.73 -1.00
N ASN A 95 -2.84 -1.44 -2.28
CA ASN A 95 -1.81 -0.88 -3.14
C ASN A 95 -1.42 0.54 -2.66
N ASP A 96 -0.16 0.90 -2.75
CA ASP A 96 0.37 2.18 -2.27
C ASP A 96 -0.30 3.42 -2.91
N ALA A 97 -0.45 3.45 -4.23
CA ALA A 97 -1.10 4.55 -4.94
C ALA A 97 -2.61 4.62 -4.64
N SER A 98 -3.26 3.47 -4.48
CA SER A 98 -4.67 3.38 -4.07
C SER A 98 -4.88 3.87 -2.62
N ALA A 99 -3.97 3.50 -1.71
CA ALA A 99 -3.96 3.99 -0.33
C ALA A 99 -3.69 5.50 -0.26
N ALA A 100 -2.78 6.02 -1.10
CA ALA A 100 -2.54 7.45 -1.23
C ALA A 100 -3.79 8.19 -1.74
N ALA A 101 -4.49 7.62 -2.73
CA ALA A 101 -5.75 8.17 -3.22
C ALA A 101 -6.83 8.24 -2.11
N LEU A 102 -6.95 7.20 -1.28
CA LEU A 102 -7.82 7.21 -0.11
C LEU A 102 -7.42 8.31 0.90
N GLY A 103 -6.12 8.48 1.13
CA GLY A 103 -5.59 9.55 2.00
C GLY A 103 -5.97 10.94 1.49
N GLU A 104 -5.71 11.22 0.20
CA GLU A 104 -6.06 12.49 -0.44
C GLU A 104 -7.57 12.74 -0.48
N HIS A 105 -8.37 11.70 -0.73
CA HIS A 105 -9.83 11.81 -0.72
C HIS A 105 -10.39 12.13 0.66
N ARG A 106 -9.84 11.50 1.71
CA ARG A 106 -10.38 11.64 3.06
C ARG A 106 -9.85 12.87 3.79
N PHE A 107 -8.57 13.18 3.63
CA PHE A 107 -7.87 14.18 4.44
C PHE A 107 -7.16 15.26 3.61
N GLY A 108 -6.94 15.04 2.32
CA GLY A 108 -6.15 15.92 1.46
C GLY A 108 -6.97 16.71 0.43
N ALA A 109 -6.38 16.91 -0.74
CA ALA A 109 -6.92 17.77 -1.81
C ALA A 109 -8.22 17.24 -2.43
N GLY A 110 -8.48 15.94 -2.28
CA GLY A 110 -9.69 15.28 -2.78
C GLY A 110 -10.92 15.44 -1.89
N ARG A 111 -10.79 16.05 -0.70
CA ARG A 111 -11.87 16.09 0.29
C ARG A 111 -13.14 16.74 -0.23
N GLY A 112 -14.26 16.04 -0.08
CA GLY A 112 -15.59 16.47 -0.52
C GLY A 112 -15.90 16.18 -1.99
N SER A 113 -14.95 15.61 -2.75
CA SER A 113 -15.22 15.11 -4.09
C SER A 113 -16.02 13.80 -4.04
N ARG A 114 -17.02 13.68 -4.91
CA ARG A 114 -17.76 12.42 -5.13
C ARG A 114 -17.02 11.47 -6.06
N HIS A 115 -16.24 12.03 -6.98
CA HIS A 115 -15.42 11.30 -7.93
C HIS A 115 -14.04 11.94 -7.97
N MET A 116 -12.99 11.12 -7.95
CA MET A 116 -11.61 11.59 -7.95
C MET A 116 -10.75 10.62 -8.75
N LEU A 117 -9.82 11.17 -9.53
CA LEU A 117 -8.69 10.43 -10.06
C LEU A 117 -7.43 10.97 -9.39
N TYR A 118 -6.74 10.11 -8.67
CA TYR A 118 -5.41 10.38 -8.13
C TYR A 118 -4.36 9.80 -9.07
N ILE A 119 -3.32 10.58 -9.36
CA ILE A 119 -2.15 10.15 -10.13
C ILE A 119 -0.92 10.58 -9.34
N THR A 120 -0.01 9.64 -9.12
CA THR A 120 1.31 9.91 -8.53
C THR A 120 2.39 9.70 -9.57
N VAL A 121 3.35 10.62 -9.62
CA VAL A 121 4.53 10.54 -10.48
C VAL A 121 5.75 10.59 -9.56
N SER A 122 6.48 9.47 -9.50
CA SER A 122 7.64 9.29 -8.65
C SER A 122 8.68 8.41 -9.35
N THR A 123 9.20 7.36 -8.70
CA THR A 123 10.03 6.33 -9.35
C THR A 123 9.28 5.64 -10.51
N GLY A 124 7.95 5.54 -10.39
CA GLY A 124 7.04 5.15 -11.47
C GLY A 124 5.77 5.99 -11.44
N VAL A 125 4.80 5.64 -12.28
CA VAL A 125 3.47 6.26 -12.29
C VAL A 125 2.45 5.31 -11.69
N GLY A 126 1.72 5.77 -10.69
CA GLY A 126 0.64 5.03 -10.05
C GLY A 126 -0.64 5.87 -10.00
N GLY A 127 -1.75 5.26 -9.58
CA GLY A 127 -2.99 5.98 -9.42
C GLY A 127 -4.03 5.26 -8.56
N GLY A 128 -5.12 5.96 -8.31
CA GLY A 128 -6.28 5.45 -7.61
C GLY A 128 -7.55 6.18 -8.05
N ILE A 129 -8.67 5.47 -8.09
CA ILE A 129 -9.92 5.98 -8.63
C ILE A 129 -10.98 5.96 -7.53
N ILE A 130 -11.57 7.11 -7.22
CA ILE A 130 -12.76 7.20 -6.36
C ILE A 130 -13.99 7.39 -7.23
N ILE A 131 -15.00 6.53 -7.04
CA ILE A 131 -16.31 6.64 -7.69
C ILE A 131 -17.36 6.59 -6.59
N ASP A 132 -18.29 7.55 -6.60
CA ASP A 132 -19.39 7.63 -5.63
C ASP A 132 -18.91 7.70 -4.17
N GLY A 133 -17.72 8.29 -3.94
CA GLY A 133 -17.08 8.42 -2.63
C GLY A 133 -16.31 7.18 -2.18
N GLU A 134 -16.25 6.11 -2.97
CA GLU A 134 -15.60 4.85 -2.64
C GLU A 134 -14.43 4.55 -3.57
N LEU A 135 -13.38 3.89 -3.05
CA LEU A 135 -12.25 3.44 -3.86
C LEU A 135 -12.70 2.33 -4.82
N TYR A 136 -12.57 2.61 -6.11
CA TYR A 136 -12.86 1.69 -7.19
C TYR A 136 -11.63 0.84 -7.51
N ARG A 137 -11.71 -0.45 -7.17
CA ARG A 137 -10.62 -1.43 -7.34
C ARG A 137 -10.73 -2.26 -8.63
N GLY A 138 -11.86 -2.18 -9.32
CA GLY A 138 -12.16 -3.04 -10.47
C GLY A 138 -12.29 -4.52 -10.10
N LYS A 139 -12.45 -5.38 -11.12
CA LYS A 139 -12.70 -6.82 -10.92
C LYS A 139 -11.51 -7.56 -10.29
N SER A 140 -10.29 -7.19 -10.65
CA SER A 140 -9.05 -7.88 -10.26
C SER A 140 -8.25 -7.13 -9.19
N GLY A 141 -8.76 -6.02 -8.64
CA GLY A 141 -8.01 -5.19 -7.69
C GLY A 141 -6.99 -4.24 -8.32
N ALA A 142 -6.82 -4.27 -9.65
CA ALA A 142 -5.77 -3.53 -10.37
C ALA A 142 -6.30 -2.26 -11.09
N ALA A 143 -7.46 -1.73 -10.70
CA ALA A 143 -7.93 -0.47 -11.29
C ALA A 143 -7.07 0.71 -10.79
N GLY A 144 -6.69 1.60 -11.70
CA GLY A 144 -5.84 2.75 -11.36
C GLY A 144 -4.34 2.55 -11.63
N GLU A 145 -3.94 1.40 -12.18
CA GLU A 145 -2.58 1.12 -12.69
C GLU A 145 -2.23 1.94 -13.95
N MET A 146 -2.35 3.26 -13.84
CA MET A 146 -2.22 4.20 -14.97
C MET A 146 -0.83 4.22 -15.57
N GLY A 147 0.20 3.88 -14.78
CA GLY A 147 1.57 3.74 -15.29
C GLY A 147 1.75 2.63 -16.31
N HIS A 148 0.80 1.70 -16.43
CA HIS A 148 0.85 0.60 -17.39
C HIS A 148 -0.05 0.80 -18.62
N VAL A 149 -0.60 2.01 -18.79
CA VAL A 149 -1.28 2.40 -20.03
C VAL A 149 -0.24 2.53 -21.15
N ILE A 150 -0.45 1.82 -22.26
CA ILE A 150 0.45 1.88 -23.43
C ILE A 150 0.23 3.20 -24.16
N ILE A 151 1.25 4.04 -24.20
CA ILE A 151 1.27 5.32 -24.93
C ILE A 151 2.13 5.26 -26.20
N ASP A 152 3.08 4.32 -26.28
CA ASP A 152 3.92 4.08 -27.46
C ASP A 152 4.14 2.59 -27.69
N MET A 153 3.51 2.01 -28.70
CA MET A 153 3.65 0.57 -29.00
C MET A 153 5.09 0.16 -29.35
N ASN A 154 5.94 1.11 -29.77
CA ASN A 154 7.35 0.88 -30.08
C ASN A 154 8.29 1.33 -28.96
N GLY A 155 7.74 1.80 -27.83
CA GLY A 155 8.48 2.32 -26.69
C GLY A 155 9.32 1.27 -25.95
N PRO A 156 9.98 1.65 -24.85
CA PRO A 156 10.86 0.76 -24.08
C PRO A 156 10.10 -0.42 -23.46
N ALA A 157 10.82 -1.48 -23.08
CA ALA A 157 10.24 -2.59 -22.32
C ALA A 157 9.85 -2.13 -20.91
N CYS A 158 8.69 -2.57 -20.43
CA CYS A 158 8.22 -2.32 -19.07
C CYS A 158 8.36 -3.58 -18.21
N GLY A 159 8.61 -3.40 -16.91
CA GLY A 159 8.68 -4.50 -15.94
C GLY A 159 7.40 -5.33 -15.84
N CYS A 160 6.24 -4.79 -16.27
CA CYS A 160 4.97 -5.53 -16.33
C CYS A 160 4.89 -6.54 -17.49
N GLY A 161 5.91 -6.60 -18.36
CA GLY A 161 5.96 -7.49 -19.53
C GLY A 161 5.48 -6.86 -20.84
N ALA A 162 4.90 -5.65 -20.81
CA ALA A 162 4.49 -4.89 -21.98
C ALA A 162 5.60 -3.95 -22.53
N ARG A 163 5.27 -3.13 -23.53
CA ARG A 163 6.14 -2.09 -24.11
C ARG A 163 5.44 -0.74 -24.19
N GLY A 164 6.23 0.32 -23.96
CA GLY A 164 5.85 1.73 -23.97
C GLY A 164 4.62 2.07 -23.14
N CYS A 165 4.61 1.52 -21.94
CA CYS A 165 3.90 2.07 -20.80
C CYS A 165 4.35 3.53 -20.54
N LEU A 166 3.49 4.30 -19.86
CA LEU A 166 3.72 5.71 -19.51
C LEU A 166 5.02 5.94 -18.73
#